data_AF-A0A8X6VCJ1-F1
#
_entry.id   AF-A0A8X6VCJ1-F1
#
_cell.length_a   1.000
_cell.length_b   1.000
_cell.length_c   1.000
_cell.angle_alpha   90.00
_cell.angle_beta   90.00
_cell.angle_gamma   90.00
#
_symmetry.space_group_name_H-M   'P 1'
#
loop_
_entity.id
_entity.type
_entity.pdbx_description
1 polymer ?
#
loop_
_entity_poly.entity_id
_entity_poly.type
_entity_poly.pdbx_seq_one_letter_code
_entity_poly.pdbx_strand_id
1 'polypeptide(L)'
;MANNQSVRRHLDAFTRGRIIGKLEEGADRRNRRQTAGEIARHTTQATGRPISRFTVVRRLHGGGLFARRPVRCVPLTPAHRRRRSLWCREHRNWRDNEWGRVLFTDESRFSLSSDSHRILIWRERGSRNHPSNIIERDRYEGRGVLVWGGIMLGSRTDLHIFDAGSVNGTRYCNEILLPYVRLLEAL
;
A
#
# COMPACT_ATOMS: atom_id res chain seq x y z
N MET A 1 -1.12 56.50 19.54
CA MET A 1 -1.26 55.69 18.31
C MET A 1 -0.27 54.53 18.38
N ALA A 2 -0.71 53.31 18.66
CA ALA A 2 0.17 52.15 18.79
C ALA A 2 0.12 51.32 17.50
N ASN A 3 1.23 51.21 16.76
CA ASN A 3 1.29 50.43 15.53
C ASN A 3 2.16 49.17 15.70
N ASN A 4 1.46 48.06 15.95
CA ASN A 4 1.70 46.70 15.47
C ASN A 4 3.10 46.33 14.96
N GLN A 5 4.00 46.05 15.91
CA GLN A 5 5.10 45.13 15.66
C GLN A 5 4.52 43.71 15.62
N SER A 6 4.51 43.09 14.43
CA SER A 6 4.09 41.71 14.22
C SER A 6 4.99 40.76 15.02
N VAL A 7 4.58 40.45 16.25
CA VAL A 7 5.25 39.46 17.08
C VAL A 7 4.96 38.09 16.46
N ARG A 8 5.90 37.60 15.65
CA ARG A 8 6.03 36.18 15.32
C ARG A 8 6.27 35.43 16.64
N ARG A 9 5.19 35.09 17.34
CA ARG A 9 5.23 34.34 18.60
C ARG A 9 5.83 32.97 18.33
N HIS A 10 7.07 32.84 18.75
CA HIS A 10 7.85 31.62 18.68
C HIS A 10 7.15 30.58 19.58
N LEU A 11 6.59 29.52 18.98
CA LEU A 11 6.08 28.38 19.75
C LEU A 11 7.18 27.88 20.70
N ASP A 12 6.86 27.81 22.00
CA ASP A 12 7.78 27.43 23.08
C ASP A 12 8.34 26.01 22.89
N ALA A 13 9.48 25.74 23.54
CA ALA A 13 10.16 24.44 23.48
C ALA A 13 9.25 23.28 23.92
N PHE A 14 8.30 23.54 24.80
CA PHE A 14 7.31 22.58 25.28
C PHE A 14 6.32 22.16 24.18
N THR A 15 5.78 23.12 23.43
CA THR A 15 4.89 22.85 22.28
C THR A 15 5.68 22.25 21.11
N ARG A 16 6.95 22.62 20.94
CA ARG A 16 7.89 22.00 19.98
C ARG A 16 8.11 20.52 20.27
N GLY A 17 8.44 20.19 21.52
CA GLY A 17 8.69 18.82 21.98
C GLY A 17 7.45 17.94 21.95
N ARG A 18 6.24 18.50 22.19
CA ARG A 18 5.00 17.71 22.18
C ARG A 18 4.46 17.42 20.77
N ILE A 19 4.69 18.31 19.80
CA ILE A 19 4.32 18.07 18.40
C ILE A 19 5.31 17.11 17.73
N ILE A 20 6.62 17.34 17.94
CA ILE A 20 7.68 16.47 17.40
C ILE A 20 7.69 15.13 18.15
N GLY A 21 7.64 15.12 19.48
CA GLY A 21 7.62 13.92 20.31
C GLY A 21 6.39 13.04 20.09
N LYS A 22 5.19 13.59 19.85
CA LYS A 22 4.03 12.74 19.45
C LYS A 22 4.18 12.13 18.04
N LEU A 23 5.04 12.67 17.20
CA LEU A 23 5.34 12.14 15.86
C LEU A 23 6.57 11.21 15.86
N GLU A 24 7.53 11.43 16.75
CA GLU A 24 8.77 10.67 16.93
C GLU A 24 8.62 9.48 17.89
N GLU A 25 7.97 9.65 19.06
CA GLU A 25 7.70 8.58 20.04
C GLU A 25 6.44 7.77 19.67
N GLY A 26 5.54 8.38 18.89
CA GLY A 26 4.25 7.82 18.49
C GLY A 26 4.28 7.09 17.15
N ALA A 27 5.27 6.22 16.92
CA ALA A 27 5.25 5.24 15.83
C ALA A 27 4.17 4.15 16.00
N ASP A 28 3.05 4.48 16.64
CA ASP A 28 1.80 3.75 16.44
C ASP A 28 1.28 4.13 15.04
N ARG A 29 0.94 3.11 14.24
CA ARG A 29 0.52 3.21 12.83
C ARG A 29 -0.59 4.24 12.56
N ARG A 30 -1.27 4.69 13.61
CA ARG A 30 -2.39 5.64 13.60
C ARG A 30 -1.99 7.10 13.33
N ASN A 31 -0.81 7.56 13.73
CA ASN A 31 -0.49 9.00 13.64
C ASN A 31 -0.02 9.46 12.25
N ARG A 32 0.63 8.60 11.46
CA ARG A 32 1.15 8.97 10.13
C ARG A 32 0.07 9.21 9.07
N ARG A 33 -1.15 8.70 9.30
CA ARG A 33 -2.30 8.80 8.38
C ARG A 33 -3.17 10.03 8.66
N GLN A 34 -2.98 10.70 9.79
CA GLN A 34 -3.77 11.88 10.14
C GLN A 34 -3.50 13.03 9.16
N THR A 35 -4.57 13.69 8.76
CA THR A 35 -4.46 14.92 7.98
C THR A 35 -3.88 16.04 8.84
N ALA A 36 -3.22 17.02 8.21
CA ALA A 36 -2.72 18.19 8.94
C ALA A 36 -3.84 18.96 9.67
N GLY A 37 -5.08 18.88 9.19
CA GLY A 37 -6.25 19.47 9.84
C GLY A 37 -6.65 18.73 11.12
N GLU A 38 -6.65 17.39 11.09
CA GLU A 38 -6.89 16.57 12.28
C GLU A 38 -5.83 16.80 13.35
N ILE A 39 -4.56 16.78 12.95
CA ILE A 39 -3.43 17.06 13.86
C ILE A 39 -3.59 18.45 14.49
N ALA A 40 -3.95 19.46 13.69
CA ALA A 40 -4.17 20.83 14.17
C ALA A 40 -5.31 20.90 15.21
N ARG A 41 -6.44 20.22 14.94
CA ARG A 41 -7.58 20.14 15.86
C ARG A 41 -7.21 19.48 17.18
N HIS A 42 -6.59 18.30 17.12
CA HIS A 42 -6.18 17.56 18.32
C HIS A 42 -5.15 18.33 19.15
N THR A 43 -4.20 19.02 18.49
CA THR A 43 -3.19 19.82 19.19
C THR A 43 -3.80 21.08 19.80
N THR A 44 -4.75 21.71 19.12
CA THR A 44 -5.49 22.86 19.66
C THR A 44 -6.24 22.49 20.93
N GLN A 45 -6.98 21.37 20.90
CA GLN A 45 -7.70 20.85 22.07
C GLN A 45 -6.75 20.53 23.23
N ALA A 46 -5.59 19.94 22.95
CA ALA A 46 -4.64 19.54 23.99
C ALA A 46 -3.85 20.70 24.61
N THR A 47 -3.70 21.82 23.89
CA THR A 47 -2.86 22.96 24.33
C THR A 47 -3.67 24.20 24.70
N GLY A 48 -4.97 24.23 24.41
CA GLY A 48 -5.82 25.41 24.55
C GLY A 48 -5.45 26.56 23.62
N ARG A 49 -4.51 26.36 22.69
CA ARG A 49 -4.02 27.39 21.75
C ARG A 49 -4.47 27.05 20.33
N PRO A 50 -5.06 27.99 19.58
CA PRO A 50 -5.45 27.74 18.20
C PRO A 50 -4.22 27.51 17.31
N ILE A 51 -4.17 26.34 16.67
CA ILE A 51 -3.12 25.98 15.71
C ILE A 51 -3.74 25.81 14.33
N SER A 52 -3.18 26.48 13.33
CA SER A 52 -3.60 26.33 11.93
C SER A 52 -3.02 25.07 11.28
N ARG A 53 -3.71 24.52 10.27
CA ARG A 53 -3.16 23.41 9.46
C ARG A 53 -1.82 23.76 8.81
N PHE A 54 -1.63 25.03 8.42
CA PHE A 54 -0.41 25.47 7.75
C PHE A 54 0.79 25.45 8.70
N THR A 55 0.57 25.78 9.97
CA THR A 55 1.60 25.65 11.01
C THR A 55 2.02 24.19 11.14
N VAL A 56 1.06 23.26 11.18
CA VAL A 56 1.35 21.82 11.24
C VAL A 56 2.16 21.37 10.02
N VAL A 57 1.73 21.72 8.80
CA VAL A 57 2.46 21.34 7.57
C VAL A 57 3.89 21.89 7.58
N ARG A 58 4.08 23.17 7.92
CA ARG A 58 5.42 23.77 8.00
C ARG A 58 6.32 23.04 9.02
N ARG A 59 5.75 22.63 10.16
CA ARG A 59 6.48 21.87 11.19
C ARG A 59 6.84 20.46 10.72
N LEU A 60 5.92 19.78 10.05
CA LEU A 60 6.16 18.46 9.45
C LEU A 60 7.26 18.53 8.39
N HIS A 61 7.21 19.53 7.50
CA HIS A 61 8.26 19.76 6.52
C HIS A 61 9.60 20.10 7.17
N GLY A 62 9.59 20.90 8.24
CA GLY A 62 10.80 21.20 9.03
C GLY A 62 11.44 19.95 9.66
N GLY A 63 10.64 18.93 9.97
CA GLY A 63 11.10 17.60 10.40
C GLY A 63 11.33 16.61 9.25
N GLY A 64 11.33 17.05 7.99
CA GLY A 64 11.59 16.19 6.83
C GLY A 64 10.44 15.26 6.42
N LEU A 65 9.25 15.42 7.01
CA LEU A 65 8.06 14.61 6.71
C LEU A 65 7.21 15.27 5.63
N PHE A 66 6.84 14.50 4.61
CA PHE A 66 6.01 14.97 3.51
C PHE A 66 4.82 14.05 3.28
N ALA A 67 3.67 14.65 2.96
CA ALA A 67 2.48 13.90 2.57
C ALA A 67 2.75 13.21 1.22
N ARG A 68 2.71 11.87 1.21
CA ARG A 68 2.96 11.04 0.02
C ARG A 68 2.04 9.84 0.01
N ARG A 69 1.77 9.30 -1.18
CA ARG A 69 1.06 8.03 -1.30
C ARG A 69 1.93 6.90 -0.71
N PRO A 70 1.38 6.05 0.17
CA PRO A 70 2.04 4.84 0.63
C PRO A 70 2.12 3.82 -0.51
N VAL A 71 3.03 2.86 -0.38
CA VAL A 71 2.98 1.65 -1.20
C VAL A 71 1.91 0.74 -0.62
N ARG A 72 1.04 0.21 -1.49
CA ARG A 72 0.07 -0.82 -1.11
C ARG A 72 0.55 -2.17 -1.60
N CYS A 73 1.02 -3.01 -0.70
CA CYS A 73 1.46 -4.37 -1.02
C CYS A 73 1.45 -5.24 0.23
N VAL A 74 1.50 -6.55 0.04
CA VAL A 74 1.73 -7.50 1.12
C VAL A 74 3.19 -7.35 1.58
N PRO A 75 3.46 -7.04 2.87
CA PRO A 75 4.83 -6.92 3.37
C PRO A 75 5.60 -8.23 3.18
N LEU A 76 6.78 -8.15 2.55
CA LEU A 76 7.64 -9.31 2.36
C LEU A 76 8.50 -9.59 3.59
N THR A 77 8.37 -10.79 4.14
CA THR A 77 9.29 -11.32 5.17
C THR A 77 10.71 -11.43 4.61
N PRO A 78 11.76 -11.43 5.46
CA PRO A 78 13.13 -11.66 4.99
C PRO A 78 13.29 -12.96 4.18
N ALA A 79 12.57 -14.02 4.57
CA ALA A 79 12.56 -15.28 3.83
C ALA A 79 11.93 -15.13 2.43
N HIS A 80 10.82 -14.39 2.29
CA HIS A 80 10.22 -14.09 0.99
C HIS A 80 11.19 -13.33 0.09
N ARG A 81 11.89 -12.32 0.63
CA ARG A 81 12.86 -11.53 -0.13
C ARG A 81 14.01 -12.39 -0.66
N ARG A 82 14.55 -13.29 0.18
CA ARG A 82 15.61 -14.22 -0.24
C ARG A 82 15.14 -15.15 -1.35
N ARG A 83 13.99 -15.81 -1.18
CA ARG A 83 13.43 -16.73 -2.19
C ARG A 83 13.16 -16.04 -3.53
N ARG A 84 12.54 -14.85 -3.50
CA ARG A 84 12.30 -14.07 -4.72
C ARG A 84 13.59 -13.65 -5.42
N SER A 85 14.59 -13.21 -4.65
CA SER A 85 15.91 -12.85 -5.20
C SER A 85 16.61 -14.05 -5.85
N LEU A 86 16.55 -15.22 -5.21
CA LEU A 86 17.11 -16.46 -5.75
C LEU A 86 16.42 -16.84 -7.08
N TRP A 87 15.09 -16.87 -7.09
CA TRP A 87 14.31 -17.17 -8.30
C TRP A 87 14.68 -16.22 -9.46
N CYS A 88 14.77 -14.91 -9.19
CA CYS A 88 15.19 -13.93 -10.22
C CYS A 88 16.62 -14.18 -10.73
N ARG A 89 17.54 -14.68 -9.89
CA ARG A 89 18.91 -14.99 -10.31
C ARG A 89 18.96 -16.24 -11.16
N GLU A 90 18.23 -17.28 -10.78
CA GLU A 90 18.12 -18.54 -11.52
C GLU A 90 17.56 -18.32 -12.92
N HIS A 91 16.53 -17.47 -13.04
CA HIS A 91 15.81 -17.24 -14.29
C HIS A 91 16.29 -15.99 -15.05
N ARG A 92 17.37 -15.33 -14.59
CA ARG A 92 17.87 -14.06 -15.15
C ARG A 92 18.24 -14.18 -16.64
N ASN A 93 18.77 -15.34 -17.03
CA ASN A 93 19.31 -15.58 -18.37
C ASN A 93 18.36 -16.40 -19.25
N TRP A 94 17.12 -16.62 -18.81
CA TRP A 94 16.11 -17.30 -19.60
C TRP A 94 15.81 -16.54 -20.89
N ARG A 95 15.76 -17.26 -22.00
CA ARG A 95 15.48 -16.74 -23.35
C ARG A 95 13.99 -16.91 -23.70
N ASP A 96 13.58 -16.33 -24.82
CA ASP A 96 12.16 -16.33 -25.25
C ASP A 96 11.57 -17.74 -25.40
N ASN A 97 12.38 -18.72 -25.80
CA ASN A 97 11.94 -20.12 -25.90
C ASN A 97 11.66 -20.76 -24.52
N GLU A 98 12.35 -20.32 -23.47
CA GLU A 98 12.12 -20.76 -22.10
C GLU A 98 10.89 -20.05 -21.52
N TRP A 99 10.81 -18.72 -21.68
CA TRP A 99 9.64 -17.95 -21.26
C TRP A 99 8.36 -18.35 -22.01
N GLY A 100 8.47 -18.72 -23.29
CA GLY A 100 7.35 -19.14 -24.11
C GLY A 100 6.69 -20.45 -23.68
N ARG A 101 7.36 -21.23 -22.82
CA ARG A 101 6.82 -22.47 -22.23
C ARG A 101 6.11 -22.23 -20.88
N VAL A 102 6.12 -21.00 -20.38
CA VAL A 102 5.50 -20.66 -19.09
C VAL A 102 4.08 -20.13 -19.33
N LEU A 103 3.09 -20.82 -18.78
CA LEU A 103 1.75 -20.29 -18.61
C LEU A 103 1.68 -19.52 -17.28
N PHE A 104 1.49 -18.21 -17.35
CA PHE A 104 1.22 -17.38 -16.19
C PHE A 104 -0.27 -17.39 -15.90
N THR A 105 -0.65 -17.79 -14.69
CA THR A 105 -2.06 -17.83 -14.24
C THR A 105 -2.22 -16.99 -12.99
N ASP A 106 -3.36 -16.32 -12.85
CA ASP A 106 -3.73 -15.63 -11.61
C ASP A 106 -5.25 -15.53 -11.49
N GLU A 107 -5.74 -15.32 -10.27
CA GLU A 107 -7.12 -15.00 -9.99
C GLU A 107 -7.26 -13.52 -9.64
N SER A 108 -8.14 -12.82 -10.36
CA SER A 108 -8.47 -11.42 -10.08
C SER A 108 -9.91 -11.28 -9.64
N ARG A 109 -10.14 -10.51 -8.58
CA ARG A 109 -11.48 -10.16 -8.10
C ARG A 109 -11.87 -8.77 -8.59
N PHE A 110 -13.01 -8.70 -9.27
CA PHE A 110 -13.61 -7.45 -9.73
C PHE A 110 -14.79 -7.08 -8.83
N SER A 111 -14.71 -5.94 -8.15
CA SER A 111 -15.75 -5.42 -7.28
C SER A 111 -16.28 -4.08 -7.80
N LEU A 112 -17.56 -3.80 -7.54
CA LEU A 112 -18.18 -2.51 -7.85
C LEU A 112 -17.79 -1.42 -6.85
N SER A 113 -17.36 -1.81 -5.64
CA SER A 113 -16.78 -0.89 -4.67
C SER A 113 -15.34 -0.57 -5.06
N SER A 114 -15.03 0.72 -5.19
CA SER A 114 -13.65 1.19 -5.30
C SER A 114 -13.07 1.42 -3.90
N ASP A 115 -11.94 0.80 -3.60
CA ASP A 115 -11.10 1.25 -2.48
C ASP A 115 -10.60 2.67 -2.82
N SER A 116 -11.08 3.70 -2.14
CA SER A 116 -10.65 5.07 -2.44
C SER A 116 -9.14 5.20 -2.19
N HIS A 117 -8.36 5.25 -3.28
CA HIS A 117 -6.89 5.34 -3.32
C HIS A 117 -6.32 6.68 -2.80
N ARG A 118 -7.12 7.50 -2.10
CA ARG A 118 -6.77 8.87 -1.70
C ARG A 118 -6.09 8.97 -0.33
N ILE A 119 -5.50 7.88 0.16
CA ILE A 119 -4.75 7.89 1.42
C ILE A 119 -3.36 8.48 1.18
N LEU A 120 -3.02 9.50 1.96
CA LEU A 120 -1.66 10.04 2.09
C LEU A 120 -1.12 9.71 3.48
N ILE A 121 0.19 9.45 3.55
CA ILE A 121 0.91 9.32 4.80
C ILE A 121 2.02 10.36 4.88
N TRP A 122 2.30 10.85 6.07
CA TRP A 122 3.49 11.64 6.35
C TRP A 122 4.70 10.71 6.48
N ARG A 123 5.68 10.86 5.58
CA ARG A 123 6.90 10.06 5.59
C ARG A 123 8.11 10.83 5.09
N GLU A 124 9.29 10.34 5.45
CA GLU A 124 10.56 10.89 4.99
C GLU A 124 10.79 10.61 3.49
N ARG A 125 11.70 11.38 2.89
CA ARG A 125 12.21 11.06 1.55
C ARG A 125 13.04 9.77 1.62
N GLY A 126 12.93 8.92 0.59
CA GLY A 126 13.70 7.66 0.53
C GLY A 126 13.10 6.49 1.33
N SER A 127 12.25 6.73 2.33
CA SER A 127 11.68 5.66 3.17
C SER A 127 10.47 4.94 2.54
N ARG A 128 10.32 4.96 1.21
CA ARG A 128 9.12 4.46 0.49
C ARG A 128 8.77 3.01 0.82
N ASN A 129 9.78 2.15 0.90
CA ASN A 129 9.62 0.71 1.11
C ASN A 129 9.83 0.30 2.57
N HIS A 130 9.90 1.27 3.49
CA HIS A 130 9.99 0.97 4.91
C HIS A 130 8.69 0.30 5.38
N PRO A 131 8.72 -0.79 6.18
CA PRO A 131 7.51 -1.52 6.58
C PRO A 131 6.41 -0.66 7.21
N SER A 132 6.78 0.39 7.95
CA SER A 132 5.81 1.33 8.55
C SER A 132 5.11 2.26 7.53
N ASN A 133 5.62 2.36 6.31
CA ASN A 133 5.09 3.20 5.22
C ASN A 133 4.32 2.39 4.17
N ILE A 134 4.22 1.07 4.36
CA ILE A 134 3.44 0.16 3.52
C ILE A 134 2.06 0.01 4.16
N ILE A 135 1.03 0.16 3.34
CA ILE A 135 -0.33 -0.22 3.69
C ILE A 135 -0.55 -1.62 3.13
N GLU A 136 -0.88 -2.56 3.99
CA GLU A 136 -1.25 -3.89 3.52
C GLU A 136 -2.50 -3.77 2.64
N ARG A 137 -2.51 -4.48 1.52
CA ARG A 137 -3.71 -4.56 0.70
C ARG A 137 -4.69 -5.42 1.49
N ASP A 138 -5.77 -4.83 1.99
CA ASP A 138 -6.81 -5.58 2.67
C ASP A 138 -7.28 -6.72 1.76
N ARG A 139 -7.53 -7.89 2.37
CA ARG A 139 -8.21 -8.98 1.67
C ARG A 139 -9.60 -8.45 1.32
N TYR A 140 -9.98 -8.54 0.06
CA TYR A 140 -11.23 -7.97 -0.46
C TYR A 140 -12.43 -8.38 0.40
N GLU A 141 -12.90 -7.48 1.26
CA GLU A 141 -14.15 -7.62 1.99
C GLU A 141 -15.26 -7.07 1.09
N GLY A 142 -16.14 -7.93 0.57
CA GLY A 142 -17.33 -7.49 -0.17
C GLY A 142 -17.75 -8.37 -1.34
N ARG A 143 -18.80 -7.94 -2.04
CA ARG A 143 -19.34 -8.58 -3.25
C ARG A 143 -18.44 -8.26 -4.45
N GLY A 144 -18.04 -9.30 -5.18
CA GLY A 144 -17.20 -9.18 -6.36
C GLY A 144 -17.13 -10.52 -7.09
N VAL A 145 -16.90 -10.45 -8.40
CA VAL A 145 -16.75 -11.62 -9.26
C VAL A 145 -15.28 -12.02 -9.25
N LEU A 146 -14.99 -13.29 -8.96
CA LEU A 146 -13.65 -13.83 -9.08
C LEU A 146 -13.49 -14.42 -10.48
N VAL A 147 -12.41 -14.05 -11.15
CA VAL A 147 -12.11 -14.46 -12.52
C VAL A 147 -10.71 -15.06 -12.53
N TRP A 148 -10.57 -16.20 -13.18
CA TRP A 148 -9.28 -16.82 -13.47
C TRP A 148 -8.93 -16.64 -14.95
N GLY A 149 -7.63 -16.50 -15.24
CA GLY A 149 -7.13 -16.52 -16.59
C GLY A 149 -5.65 -16.88 -16.66
N GLY A 150 -5.25 -17.42 -17.81
CA GLY A 150 -3.87 -17.74 -18.14
C GLY A 150 -3.36 -16.95 -19.35
N ILE A 151 -2.11 -16.54 -19.32
CA ILE A 151 -1.41 -15.85 -20.42
C ILE A 151 -0.06 -16.51 -20.64
N MET A 152 0.29 -16.74 -21.90
CA MET A 152 1.61 -17.24 -22.31
C MET A 152 2.11 -16.41 -23.50
N LEU A 153 3.35 -16.62 -23.92
CA LEU A 153 3.88 -15.90 -25.08
C LEU A 153 3.07 -16.26 -26.34
N GLY A 154 2.41 -15.27 -26.94
CA GLY A 154 1.62 -15.43 -28.15
C GLY A 154 0.22 -16.06 -27.98
N SER A 155 -0.21 -16.38 -26.75
CA SER A 155 -1.54 -16.96 -26.52
C SER A 155 -2.10 -16.61 -25.12
N ARG A 156 -3.39 -16.88 -24.93
CA ARG A 156 -4.10 -16.74 -23.65
C ARG A 156 -5.22 -17.78 -23.56
N THR A 157 -5.64 -18.09 -22.34
CA THR A 157 -6.86 -18.86 -22.11
C THR A 157 -8.08 -17.96 -22.26
N ASP A 158 -9.26 -18.58 -22.32
CA ASP A 158 -10.50 -17.90 -21.98
C ASP A 158 -10.54 -17.58 -20.48
N LEU A 159 -11.37 -16.60 -20.12
CA LEU A 159 -11.57 -16.22 -18.73
C LEU A 159 -12.60 -17.14 -18.09
N HIS A 160 -12.21 -17.80 -17.01
CA HIS A 160 -13.14 -18.59 -16.20
C HIS A 160 -13.73 -17.71 -15.11
N ILE A 161 -15.06 -17.61 -15.08
CA ILE A 161 -15.79 -16.83 -14.08
C ILE A 161 -16.28 -17.79 -12.99
N PHE A 162 -16.01 -17.47 -11.73
CA PHE A 162 -16.56 -18.23 -10.61
C PHE A 162 -17.90 -17.64 -10.18
N ASP A 163 -18.96 -18.42 -10.40
CA ASP A 163 -20.36 -17.95 -10.32
C ASP A 163 -20.80 -17.57 -8.90
N ALA A 164 -20.31 -18.27 -7.87
CA ALA A 164 -20.59 -17.99 -6.46
C ALA A 164 -19.65 -18.80 -5.55
N GLY A 165 -19.52 -18.39 -4.28
CA GLY A 165 -18.79 -19.13 -3.25
C GLY A 165 -17.27 -18.95 -3.27
N SER A 166 -16.60 -19.55 -2.29
CA SER A 166 -15.14 -19.55 -2.22
C SER A 166 -14.55 -20.60 -3.17
N VAL A 167 -13.40 -20.31 -3.76
CA VAL A 167 -12.63 -21.29 -4.55
C VAL A 167 -11.76 -22.07 -3.58
N ASN A 168 -12.06 -23.36 -3.43
CA ASN A 168 -11.26 -24.30 -2.66
C ASN A 168 -10.43 -25.19 -3.60
N GLY A 169 -9.53 -25.99 -3.04
CA GLY A 169 -8.62 -26.84 -3.82
C GLY A 169 -9.35 -27.78 -4.78
N THR A 170 -10.39 -28.48 -4.31
CA THR A 170 -11.18 -29.41 -5.14
C THR A 170 -11.82 -28.71 -6.32
N ARG A 171 -12.41 -27.54 -6.08
CA ARG A 171 -13.04 -26.73 -7.12
C ARG A 171 -12.01 -26.25 -8.14
N TYR A 172 -10.87 -25.76 -7.66
CA TYR A 172 -9.78 -25.33 -8.53
C TYR A 172 -9.25 -26.48 -9.39
N CYS A 173 -9.09 -27.67 -8.81
CA CYS A 173 -8.71 -28.86 -9.58
C CYS A 173 -9.72 -29.17 -10.69
N ASN A 174 -11.01 -29.19 -10.36
CA ASN A 174 -12.06 -29.63 -11.29
C ASN A 174 -12.37 -28.60 -12.37
N GLU A 175 -12.43 -27.32 -12.02
CA GLU A 175 -12.83 -26.25 -12.93
C GLU A 175 -11.65 -25.63 -13.70
N ILE A 176 -10.43 -25.67 -13.14
CA ILE A 176 -9.26 -25.03 -13.72
C ILE A 176 -8.19 -26.05 -14.13
N LEU A 177 -7.66 -26.85 -13.21
CA LEU A 177 -6.51 -27.69 -13.56
C LEU A 177 -6.88 -28.78 -14.57
N LEU A 178 -7.92 -29.56 -14.32
CA LEU A 178 -8.28 -30.68 -15.20
C LEU A 178 -8.66 -30.23 -16.62
N PRO A 179 -9.43 -29.14 -16.83
CA PRO A 179 -9.76 -28.69 -18.18
C PRO A 179 -8.58 -28.07 -18.93
N TYR A 180 -7.74 -27.28 -18.25
CA TYR A 180 -6.68 -26.49 -18.92
C TYR A 180 -5.31 -27.20 -18.96
N VAL A 181 -4.96 -28.04 -17.98
CA VAL A 181 -3.69 -28.78 -17.97
C VAL A 181 -3.70 -29.95 -18.95
N ARG A 182 -4.84 -30.63 -19.12
CA ARG A 182 -4.98 -31.70 -20.13
C ARG A 182 -4.82 -31.20 -21.57
N LEU A 183 -5.02 -29.90 -21.80
CA LEU A 183 -4.86 -29.27 -23.11
C LEU A 183 -3.39 -29.00 -23.47
N LEU A 184 -2.49 -28.94 -22.48
CA LEU A 184 -1.06 -28.67 -22.66
C LEU A 184 -0.20 -29.95 -22.76
N GLU A 185 -0.75 -31.14 -22.46
CA GLU A 185 -0.08 -32.43 -22.73
C GLU A 185 -0.26 -32.92 -24.17
N ALA A 186 -1.10 -32.23 -24.96
CA ALA A 186 -1.46 -32.60 -26.34
C ALA A 186 -0.86 -31.67 -27.42
N LEU A 187 0.04 -30.74 -27.04
CA LEU A 187 0.82 -29.85 -27.92
C LEU A 187 2.32 -30.10 -27.73
#